data_AF-A0A3B4YQZ0-F1
#
_entry.id   AF-A0A3B4YQZ0-F1
#
_cell.length_a   1.000
_cell.length_b   1.000
_cell.length_c   1.000
_cell.angle_alpha   90.00
_cell.angle_beta   90.00
_cell.angle_gamma   90.00
#
_symmetry.space_group_name_H-M   'P 1'
#
loop_
_entity.id
_entity.type
_entity.pdbx_description
1 polymer ?
#
loop_
_entity_poly.entity_id
_entity_poly.type
_entity_poly.pdbx_seq_one_letter_code
_entity_poly.pdbx_strand_id
1 'polypeptide(L)'
;MSILLMALNSLLSIFLLHSDTGEISIVGPLDYESNAIHEIDITAKDKGVPEMEGHCRVQVVVIDINDNAPEIVLTSKPTPVREDSRRGTVVALIRARDLDSGDNGKVTLKLQKGSPFILKASFSNNYALVTNGPLDRESFSEYNIEITATDSGSPPLSSKKTIPVSITDVNDNPPVFTQPSYNVYLKENGVPGSILYSVSASDLDFGENAKISYSILDSKVQDVSASSYVYI
;
A
#
# COMPACT_ATOMS: atom_id res chain seq x y z
N MET A 1 34.59 12.53 -51.12
CA MET A 1 34.37 12.79 -49.70
C MET A 1 34.14 11.45 -49.03
N SER A 2 34.82 11.15 -47.93
CA SER A 2 34.51 10.01 -47.08
C SER A 2 34.25 10.57 -45.68
N ILE A 3 33.12 10.20 -45.08
CA ILE A 3 32.73 10.65 -43.75
C ILE A 3 32.92 9.47 -42.80
N LEU A 4 33.67 9.69 -41.71
CA LEU A 4 33.90 8.68 -40.68
C LEU A 4 33.32 9.16 -39.35
N LEU A 5 32.54 8.29 -38.73
CA LEU A 5 32.03 8.47 -37.38
C LEU A 5 33.09 7.98 -36.37
N MET A 6 33.66 8.88 -35.58
CA MET A 6 34.50 8.50 -34.43
C MET A 6 33.64 8.54 -33.17
N ALA A 7 33.05 7.41 -32.82
CA ALA A 7 32.22 7.30 -31.63
C ALA A 7 32.71 6.16 -30.72
N LEU A 8 32.46 6.28 -29.41
CA LEU A 8 32.62 5.16 -28.48
C LEU A 8 31.80 3.96 -28.99
N ASN A 9 32.28 2.73 -28.82
CA ASN A 9 31.65 1.51 -29.35
C ASN A 9 30.14 1.37 -29.03
N SER A 10 29.64 2.01 -27.97
CA SER A 10 28.22 2.05 -27.58
C SER A 10 27.34 2.97 -28.44
N LEU A 11 27.89 4.00 -29.09
CA LEU A 11 27.12 4.89 -29.96
C LEU A 11 26.93 4.29 -31.36
N LEU A 12 27.87 3.45 -31.81
CA LEU A 12 27.78 2.71 -33.07
C LEU A 12 26.66 1.66 -33.07
N SER A 13 26.18 1.23 -31.89
CA SER A 13 25.02 0.35 -31.77
C SER A 13 23.67 1.08 -31.82
N ILE A 14 23.66 2.42 -31.80
CA ILE A 14 22.45 3.24 -31.74
C ILE A 14 22.30 4.10 -32.99
N PHE A 15 23.41 4.67 -33.49
CA PHE A 15 23.42 5.57 -34.64
C PHE A 15 24.35 5.06 -35.74
N LEU A 16 23.87 5.14 -36.99
CA LEU A 16 24.63 4.86 -38.19
C LEU A 16 24.78 6.13 -39.03
N LEU A 17 26.01 6.50 -39.37
CA LEU A 17 26.31 7.57 -40.31
C LEU A 17 26.60 6.98 -41.70
N HIS A 18 25.79 7.33 -42.69
CA HIS A 18 25.99 6.93 -44.07
C HIS A 18 27.13 7.77 -44.69
N SER A 19 28.26 7.13 -45.02
CA SER A 19 29.49 7.81 -45.46
C SER A 19 29.35 8.59 -46.77
N ASP A 20 28.38 8.20 -47.61
CA ASP A 20 28.21 8.71 -48.96
C ASP A 20 27.21 9.87 -49.03
N THR A 21 26.21 9.87 -48.14
CA THR A 21 25.15 10.90 -48.08
C THR A 21 25.33 11.87 -46.91
N GLY A 22 26.02 11.46 -45.85
CA GLY A 22 26.12 12.19 -44.59
C GLY A 22 24.88 12.08 -43.70
N GLU A 23 23.91 11.21 -44.06
CA GLU A 23 22.69 10.99 -43.27
C GLU A 23 22.99 10.17 -42.01
N ILE A 24 22.39 10.57 -40.89
CA ILE A 24 22.45 9.82 -39.62
C ILE A 24 21.11 9.12 -39.42
N SER A 25 21.16 7.81 -39.26
CA SER A 25 20.00 6.94 -39.04
C SER A 25 20.06 6.31 -37.65
N ILE A 26 18.90 6.08 -37.04
CA ILE A 26 18.78 5.30 -35.80
C ILE A 26 18.77 3.81 -36.17
N VAL A 27 19.62 3.01 -35.53
CA VAL A 27 19.75 1.56 -35.76
C VAL A 27 19.60 0.72 -34.48
N GLY A 28 19.46 1.38 -33.33
CA GLY A 28 19.24 0.75 -32.02
C GLY A 28 18.20 1.47 -31.19
N PRO A 29 17.84 0.94 -30.02
CA PRO A 29 16.86 1.55 -29.13
C PRO A 29 17.39 2.87 -28.56
N LEU A 30 16.48 3.84 -28.41
CA LEU A 30 16.69 5.07 -27.65
C LEU A 30 15.81 5.00 -26.41
N ASP A 31 16.38 5.37 -25.28
CA ASP A 31 15.72 5.33 -23.97
C ASP A 31 16.11 6.61 -23.21
N TYR A 32 15.12 7.46 -22.95
CA TYR A 32 15.33 8.77 -22.34
C TYR A 32 15.84 8.62 -20.89
N GLU A 33 15.28 7.66 -20.16
CA GLU A 33 15.59 7.33 -18.77
C GLU A 33 17.04 6.84 -18.62
N SER A 34 17.58 6.20 -19.67
CA SER A 34 18.98 5.80 -19.73
C SER A 34 19.91 6.95 -20.11
N ASN A 35 19.63 7.65 -21.22
CA ASN A 35 20.44 8.79 -21.65
C ASN A 35 19.66 9.76 -22.55
N ALA A 36 19.34 10.94 -22.01
CA ALA A 36 18.62 11.97 -22.73
C ALA A 36 19.46 12.72 -23.79
N ILE A 37 20.80 12.64 -23.74
CA ILE A 37 21.68 13.40 -24.64
C ILE A 37 22.81 12.54 -25.18
N HIS A 38 22.93 12.49 -26.52
CA HIS A 38 24.05 11.88 -27.21
C HIS A 38 24.86 12.94 -27.95
N GLU A 39 26.16 13.02 -27.69
CA GLU A 39 27.09 13.86 -28.44
C GLU A 39 27.86 13.00 -29.43
N ILE A 40 27.86 13.43 -30.70
CA ILE A 40 28.44 12.70 -31.82
C ILE A 40 29.42 13.62 -32.54
N ASP A 41 30.72 13.31 -32.44
CA ASP A 41 31.77 14.01 -33.20
C ASP A 41 31.94 13.38 -34.58
N ILE A 42 31.76 14.17 -35.64
CA ILE A 42 31.79 13.76 -37.04
C ILE A 42 32.99 14.38 -37.73
N THR A 43 33.70 13.57 -38.52
CA THR A 43 34.81 14.04 -39.35
C THR A 43 34.52 13.76 -40.82
N ALA A 44 34.61 14.80 -41.66
CA ALA A 44 34.53 14.68 -43.11
C ALA A 44 35.91 14.89 -43.72
N LYS A 45 36.31 14.02 -44.66
CA LYS A 45 37.58 14.12 -45.38
C LYS A 45 37.35 14.25 -46.88
N ASP A 46 38.10 15.14 -47.52
CA ASP A 46 38.17 15.16 -48.98
C ASP A 46 39.08 14.02 -49.50
N LYS A 47 39.23 13.91 -50.83
CA LYS A 47 40.13 12.93 -51.46
C LYS A 47 41.34 13.63 -52.09
N GLY A 48 41.69 14.82 -51.58
CA GLY A 48 42.80 15.63 -52.07
C GLY A 48 44.16 15.03 -51.71
N VAL A 49 45.22 15.59 -52.28
CA VAL A 49 46.60 15.29 -51.86
C VAL A 49 47.31 16.63 -51.61
N PRO A 50 47.54 17.03 -50.34
CA PRO A 50 47.17 16.32 -49.11
C PRO A 50 45.65 16.29 -48.88
N GLU A 51 45.16 15.30 -48.14
CA GLU A 51 43.77 15.24 -47.67
C GLU A 51 43.52 16.36 -46.65
N MET A 52 42.37 17.03 -46.75
CA MET A 52 41.91 17.99 -45.74
C MET A 52 40.68 17.44 -45.02
N GLU A 53 40.59 17.75 -43.72
CA GLU A 53 39.50 17.31 -42.86
C GLU A 53 38.77 18.48 -42.20
N GLY A 54 37.47 18.30 -41.96
CA GLY A 54 36.65 19.17 -41.16
C GLY A 54 35.92 18.37 -40.08
N HIS A 55 35.72 18.99 -38.92
CA HIS A 55 35.04 18.37 -37.78
C HIS A 55 33.79 19.15 -37.40
N CYS A 56 32.75 18.44 -36.98
CA CYS A 56 31.59 19.04 -36.33
C CYS A 56 31.08 18.13 -35.21
N ARG A 57 30.31 18.71 -34.28
CA ARG A 57 29.62 17.97 -33.22
C ARG A 57 28.12 18.06 -33.42
N VAL A 58 27.45 16.92 -33.40
CA VAL A 58 26.00 16.79 -33.40
C VAL A 58 25.55 16.40 -32.00
N GLN A 59 24.63 17.16 -31.43
CA GLN A 59 23.97 16.82 -30.17
C GLN A 59 22.56 16.32 -30.49
N VAL A 60 22.31 15.05 -30.17
CA VAL A 60 20.99 14.43 -30.26
C VAL A 60 20.35 14.51 -28.88
N VAL A 61 19.25 15.24 -28.77
CA VAL A 61 18.44 15.34 -27.54
C VAL A 61 17.24 14.41 -27.70
N VAL A 62 17.14 13.41 -26.83
CA VAL A 62 16.00 12.49 -26.76
C VAL A 62 14.87 13.19 -26.04
N ILE A 63 13.66 13.08 -26.59
CA ILE A 63 12.44 13.63 -25.98
C ILE A 63 11.76 12.48 -25.23
N ASP A 64 11.49 12.73 -23.95
CA ASP A 64 10.74 11.84 -23.05
C ASP A 64 9.36 11.48 -23.63
N ILE A 65 9.01 10.20 -23.52
CA ILE A 65 7.68 9.67 -23.80
C ILE A 65 7.17 8.97 -22.52
N ASN A 66 5.86 9.03 -22.27
CA ASN A 66 5.26 8.40 -21.08
C ASN A 66 5.23 6.86 -21.23
N ASP A 67 6.35 6.20 -20.95
CA ASP A 67 6.52 4.75 -21.10
C ASP A 67 6.81 4.02 -19.78
N ASN A 68 6.98 4.73 -18.66
CA ASN A 68 7.02 4.14 -17.33
C ASN A 68 5.72 4.38 -16.57
N ALA A 69 5.18 3.31 -15.99
CA ALA A 69 4.01 3.43 -15.13
C ALA A 69 4.44 3.78 -13.70
N PRO A 70 3.61 4.55 -12.96
CA PRO A 70 3.96 4.97 -11.61
C PRO A 70 4.02 3.78 -10.64
N GLU A 71 4.94 3.83 -9.68
CA GLU A 71 5.13 2.83 -8.62
C GLU A 71 4.69 3.35 -7.25
N ILE A 72 3.99 2.50 -6.49
CA ILE A 72 3.63 2.75 -5.08
C ILE A 72 4.58 1.98 -4.16
N VAL A 73 5.47 2.70 -3.49
CA VAL A 73 6.46 2.15 -2.57
C VAL A 73 6.01 2.34 -1.12
N LEU A 74 6.01 1.26 -0.33
CA LEU A 74 5.81 1.35 1.11
C LEU A 74 7.15 1.71 1.76
N THR A 75 7.20 2.83 2.46
CA THR A 75 8.39 3.29 3.18
C THR A 75 8.36 2.90 4.66
N SER A 76 7.22 2.41 5.15
CA SER A 76 7.09 1.74 6.44
C SER A 76 6.27 0.46 6.32
N LYS A 77 6.47 -0.47 7.25
CA LYS A 77 5.59 -1.63 7.40
C LYS A 77 4.21 -1.15 7.90
N PRO A 78 3.10 -1.64 7.33
CA PRO A 78 1.77 -1.39 7.89
C PRO A 78 1.68 -1.91 9.33
N THR A 79 1.18 -1.07 10.23
CA THR A 79 0.98 -1.43 11.64
C THR A 79 -0.49 -1.80 11.89
N PRO A 80 -0.77 -2.80 12.74
CA PRO A 80 -2.12 -3.03 13.23
C PRO A 80 -2.69 -1.78 13.91
N VAL A 81 -4.00 -1.57 13.79
CA VAL A 81 -4.68 -0.36 14.26
C VAL A 81 -5.75 -0.75 15.28
N ARG A 82 -5.75 -0.14 16.46
CA ARG A 82 -6.83 -0.37 17.43
C ARG A 82 -8.16 0.19 16.93
N GLU A 83 -9.26 -0.47 17.21
CA GLU A 83 -10.57 0.04 16.79
C GLU A 83 -10.96 1.37 17.46
N ASP A 84 -10.50 1.59 18.69
CA ASP A 84 -10.64 2.85 19.44
C ASP A 84 -9.69 3.98 18.96
N SER A 85 -8.93 3.75 17.88
CA SER A 85 -7.96 4.70 17.36
C SER A 85 -8.63 5.99 16.91
N ARG A 86 -8.08 7.12 17.36
CA ARG A 86 -8.51 8.44 16.92
C ARG A 86 -8.32 8.61 15.42
N ARG A 87 -9.15 9.48 14.83
CA ARG A 87 -8.97 9.93 13.45
C ARG A 87 -7.57 10.52 13.25
N GLY A 88 -6.90 10.10 12.18
CA GLY A 88 -5.56 10.56 11.83
C GLY A 88 -4.41 9.70 12.36
N THR A 89 -4.70 8.59 13.03
CA THR A 89 -3.69 7.58 13.39
C THR A 89 -3.02 7.05 12.14
N VAL A 90 -1.69 7.04 12.13
CA VAL A 90 -0.86 6.60 10.99
C VAL A 90 -0.81 5.08 10.94
N VAL A 91 -1.08 4.53 9.76
CA VAL A 91 -1.07 3.08 9.48
C VAL A 91 0.18 2.69 8.69
N ALA A 92 0.51 3.46 7.66
CA ALA A 92 1.67 3.23 6.81
C ALA A 92 2.13 4.53 6.13
N LEU A 93 3.42 4.60 5.81
CA LEU A 93 4.01 5.64 4.99
C LEU A 93 4.24 5.12 3.57
N ILE A 94 3.86 5.92 2.59
CA ILE A 94 3.83 5.57 1.18
C ILE A 94 4.59 6.63 0.39
N ARG A 95 5.32 6.22 -0.63
CA ARG A 95 5.93 7.11 -1.62
C ARG A 95 5.47 6.70 -3.00
N ALA A 96 5.05 7.68 -3.80
CA ALA A 96 4.80 7.49 -5.22
C ALA A 96 6.04 7.89 -6.02
N ARG A 97 6.42 7.08 -7.01
CA ARG A 97 7.54 7.35 -7.90
C ARG A 97 7.12 7.06 -9.33
N ASP A 98 7.64 7.84 -10.26
CA ASP A 98 7.66 7.52 -11.68
C ASP A 98 9.10 7.72 -12.18
N LEU A 99 9.49 7.02 -13.23
CA LEU A 99 10.82 7.17 -13.83
C LEU A 99 10.85 8.26 -14.90
N ASP A 100 9.68 8.57 -15.48
CA ASP A 100 9.55 9.61 -16.50
C ASP A 100 9.78 11.02 -15.89
N SER A 101 10.00 12.01 -16.76
CA SER A 101 10.22 13.41 -16.38
C SER A 101 8.98 14.28 -16.61
N GLY A 102 9.00 15.50 -16.06
CA GLY A 102 7.93 16.48 -16.28
C GLY A 102 6.55 16.00 -15.81
N ASP A 103 5.54 16.14 -16.68
CA ASP A 103 4.17 15.70 -16.40
C ASP A 103 4.02 14.16 -16.46
N ASN A 104 4.79 13.49 -17.32
CA ASN A 104 4.87 12.02 -17.38
C ASN A 104 5.32 11.47 -16.00
N GLY A 105 6.29 12.14 -15.37
CA GLY A 105 6.76 11.77 -14.03
C GLY A 105 5.84 12.11 -12.85
N LYS A 106 4.74 12.83 -13.08
CA LYS A 106 3.94 13.46 -12.02
C LYS A 106 2.78 12.58 -11.56
N VAL A 107 2.96 11.97 -10.39
CA VAL A 107 2.02 10.98 -9.86
C VAL A 107 0.99 11.55 -8.88
N THR A 108 -0.27 11.15 -9.03
CA THR A 108 -1.35 11.34 -8.07
C THR A 108 -1.81 10.01 -7.50
N LEU A 109 -1.93 9.90 -6.17
CA LEU A 109 -2.52 8.73 -5.51
C LEU A 109 -4.01 8.93 -5.21
N LYS A 110 -4.80 7.89 -5.41
CA LYS A 110 -6.21 7.82 -5.04
C LYS A 110 -6.52 6.53 -4.31
N LEU A 111 -7.37 6.64 -3.29
CA LEU A 111 -7.85 5.51 -2.50
C LEU A 111 -9.32 5.24 -2.85
N GLN A 112 -9.77 3.99 -2.76
CA GLN A 112 -11.15 3.60 -3.05
C GLN A 112 -12.16 4.36 -2.17
N LYS A 113 -13.22 4.91 -2.78
CA LYS A 113 -14.29 5.62 -2.05
C LYS A 113 -14.94 4.71 -0.99
N GLY A 114 -15.31 5.29 0.15
CA GLY A 114 -16.04 4.60 1.22
C GLY A 114 -15.15 3.87 2.24
N SER A 115 -13.82 3.89 2.05
CA SER A 115 -12.89 3.36 3.05
C SER A 115 -12.90 4.20 4.35
N PRO A 116 -12.76 3.59 5.54
CA PRO A 116 -12.54 4.32 6.78
C PRO A 116 -11.12 4.90 6.89
N PHE A 117 -10.31 4.83 5.83
CA PHE A 117 -8.96 5.37 5.73
C PHE A 117 -8.86 6.46 4.65
N ILE A 118 -7.86 7.34 4.78
CA ILE A 118 -7.52 8.36 3.78
C ILE A 118 -6.01 8.46 3.59
N LEU A 119 -5.61 8.99 2.44
CA LEU A 119 -4.23 9.41 2.18
C LEU A 119 -4.07 10.88 2.52
N LYS A 120 -3.10 11.19 3.38
CA LYS A 120 -2.64 12.55 3.63
C LYS A 120 -1.33 12.78 2.88
N ALA A 121 -1.38 13.66 1.88
CA ALA A 121 -0.18 14.09 1.16
C ALA A 121 0.76 14.84 2.10
N SER A 122 2.05 14.59 1.94
CA SER A 122 3.16 15.32 2.54
C SER A 122 4.02 15.92 1.40
N PHE A 123 5.29 16.22 1.67
CA PHE A 123 6.22 16.75 0.68
C PHE A 123 6.74 15.67 -0.28
N SER A 124 7.08 16.06 -1.50
CA SER A 124 7.84 15.24 -2.47
C SER A 124 7.23 13.86 -2.76
N ASN A 125 5.93 13.81 -3.08
CA ASN A 125 5.19 12.57 -3.40
C ASN A 125 5.18 11.53 -2.26
N ASN A 126 5.38 11.97 -1.02
CA ASN A 126 5.18 11.13 0.16
C ASN A 126 3.76 11.31 0.70
N TYR A 127 3.17 10.21 1.18
CA TYR A 127 1.81 10.14 1.68
C TYR A 127 1.79 9.32 2.97
N ALA A 128 0.91 9.69 3.90
CA ALA A 128 0.57 8.87 5.05
C ALA A 128 -0.83 8.27 4.86
N LEU A 129 -0.93 6.95 4.95
CA LEU A 129 -2.22 6.27 5.10
C LEU A 129 -2.65 6.41 6.57
N VAL A 130 -3.81 7.02 6.79
CA VAL A 130 -4.31 7.32 8.13
C VAL A 130 -5.78 6.93 8.29
N THR A 131 -6.20 6.70 9.54
CA THR A 131 -7.61 6.52 9.88
C THR A 131 -8.41 7.81 9.60
N ASN A 132 -9.64 7.65 9.13
CA ASN A 132 -10.55 8.74 8.79
C ASN A 132 -11.92 8.63 9.46
N GLY A 133 -12.43 7.41 9.59
CA GLY A 133 -13.71 7.09 10.23
C GLY A 133 -13.54 6.21 11.46
N PRO A 134 -14.65 5.87 12.13
CA PRO A 134 -14.64 4.86 13.19
C PRO A 134 -14.22 3.51 12.62
N LEU A 135 -13.60 2.70 13.48
CA LEU A 135 -13.23 1.32 13.23
C LEU A 135 -13.96 0.47 14.26
N ASP A 136 -14.29 -0.76 13.87
CA ASP A 136 -15.02 -1.73 14.66
C ASP A 136 -14.54 -3.10 14.19
N ARG A 137 -13.86 -3.83 15.08
CA ARG A 137 -13.22 -5.12 14.81
C ARG A 137 -14.26 -6.23 14.72
N GLU A 138 -15.33 -6.16 15.50
CA GLU A 138 -16.47 -7.09 15.47
C GLU A 138 -17.16 -7.06 14.10
N SER A 139 -17.23 -5.87 13.49
CA SER A 139 -17.69 -5.70 12.10
C SER A 139 -16.63 -6.16 11.09
N PHE A 140 -15.41 -5.62 11.18
CA PHE A 140 -14.32 -5.91 10.23
C PHE A 140 -12.95 -5.93 10.93
N SER A 141 -12.40 -7.14 11.11
CA SER A 141 -11.08 -7.35 11.71
C SER A 141 -9.91 -7.08 10.76
N GLU A 142 -10.15 -6.99 9.45
CA GLU A 142 -9.14 -6.69 8.45
C GLU A 142 -9.71 -5.87 7.28
N TYR A 143 -8.91 -4.94 6.77
CA TYR A 143 -9.22 -4.14 5.59
C TYR A 143 -8.14 -4.31 4.51
N ASN A 144 -8.58 -4.52 3.27
CA ASN A 144 -7.71 -4.52 2.09
C ASN A 144 -7.80 -3.17 1.38
N ILE A 145 -6.85 -2.28 1.67
CA ILE A 145 -6.87 -0.91 1.15
C ILE A 145 -6.21 -0.86 -0.22
N GLU A 146 -7.02 -0.76 -1.28
CA GLU A 146 -6.53 -0.54 -2.65
C GLU A 146 -6.22 0.94 -2.90
N ILE A 147 -5.00 1.21 -3.32
CA ILE A 147 -4.51 2.52 -3.76
C ILE A 147 -4.18 2.44 -5.24
N THR A 148 -4.65 3.42 -6.01
CA THR A 148 -4.30 3.61 -7.42
C THR A 148 -3.35 4.79 -7.55
N ALA A 149 -2.22 4.60 -8.22
CA ALA A 149 -1.35 5.66 -8.68
C ALA A 149 -1.65 5.94 -10.15
N THR A 150 -1.65 7.21 -10.53
CA THR A 150 -1.84 7.64 -11.93
C THR A 150 -0.89 8.78 -12.20
N ASP A 151 -0.14 8.69 -13.28
CA ASP A 151 0.71 9.78 -13.76
C ASP A 151 -0.12 10.91 -14.38
N SER A 152 0.54 11.96 -14.88
CA SER A 152 -0.10 13.06 -15.60
C SER A 152 0.24 13.04 -17.09
N GLY A 153 0.71 11.90 -17.62
CA GLY A 153 1.04 11.71 -19.02
C GLY A 153 -0.19 11.64 -19.93
N SER A 154 0.05 11.61 -21.24
CA SER A 154 -1.01 11.52 -22.25
C SER A 154 -0.64 10.50 -23.35
N PRO A 155 -1.19 9.28 -23.32
CA PRO A 155 -2.20 8.79 -22.37
C PRO A 155 -1.61 8.55 -20.96
N PRO A 156 -2.43 8.65 -19.90
CA PRO A 156 -1.95 8.40 -18.54
C PRO A 156 -1.77 6.91 -18.27
N LEU A 157 -0.70 6.54 -17.57
CA LEU A 157 -0.48 5.20 -17.05
C LEU A 157 -0.86 5.14 -15.56
N SER A 158 -1.18 3.93 -15.10
CA SER A 158 -1.62 3.71 -13.73
C SER A 158 -1.19 2.37 -13.19
N SER A 159 -1.02 2.31 -11.87
CA SER A 159 -0.75 1.09 -11.13
C SER A 159 -1.59 1.03 -9.87
N LYS A 160 -1.72 -0.18 -9.31
CA LYS A 160 -2.50 -0.43 -8.09
C LYS A 160 -1.68 -1.17 -7.07
N LYS A 161 -1.95 -0.89 -5.79
CA LYS A 161 -1.37 -1.62 -4.66
C LYS A 161 -2.40 -1.79 -3.55
N THR A 162 -2.50 -3.01 -3.05
CA THR A 162 -3.37 -3.35 -1.92
C THR A 162 -2.54 -3.46 -0.65
N ILE A 163 -2.97 -2.77 0.40
CA ILE A 163 -2.34 -2.77 1.72
C ILE A 163 -3.29 -3.46 2.71
N PRO A 164 -2.94 -4.64 3.25
CA PRO A 164 -3.71 -5.25 4.32
C PRO A 164 -3.50 -4.49 5.63
N VAL A 165 -4.59 -4.19 6.33
CA VAL A 165 -4.60 -3.48 7.62
C VAL A 165 -5.42 -4.31 8.59
N SER A 166 -4.77 -4.83 9.63
CA SER A 166 -5.46 -5.54 10.70
C SER A 166 -5.95 -4.57 11.78
N ILE A 167 -7.17 -4.83 12.27
CA ILE A 167 -7.73 -4.11 13.41
C ILE A 167 -7.50 -4.93 14.68
N THR A 168 -6.99 -4.28 15.72
CA THR A 168 -6.76 -4.92 17.01
C THR A 168 -7.86 -4.59 17.99
N ASP A 169 -8.25 -5.63 18.71
CA ASP A 169 -9.31 -5.66 19.71
C ASP A 169 -9.12 -4.70 20.88
N VAL A 170 -10.24 -4.17 21.35
CA VAL A 170 -10.43 -3.36 22.54
C VAL A 170 -11.61 -3.94 23.29
N ASN A 171 -11.52 -4.02 24.62
CA ASN A 171 -12.64 -4.51 25.42
C ASN A 171 -13.76 -3.47 25.48
N ASP A 172 -14.68 -3.52 24.53
CA ASP A 172 -15.81 -2.59 24.44
C ASP A 172 -17.18 -3.31 24.37
N ASN A 173 -17.20 -4.64 24.32
CA ASN A 173 -18.41 -5.44 24.47
C ASN A 173 -18.40 -6.18 25.83
N PRO A 174 -19.42 -5.97 26.70
CA PRO A 174 -19.53 -6.75 27.92
C PRO A 174 -20.10 -8.16 27.65
N PRO A 175 -19.79 -9.18 28.50
CA PRO A 175 -20.43 -10.48 28.39
C PRO A 175 -21.96 -10.40 28.54
N VAL A 176 -22.68 -11.03 27.62
CA VAL A 176 -24.15 -11.07 27.59
C VAL A 176 -24.65 -12.49 27.83
N PHE A 177 -25.49 -12.68 28.86
CA PHE A 177 -26.15 -13.96 29.11
C PHE A 177 -27.20 -14.29 28.04
N THR A 178 -27.41 -15.58 27.78
CA THR A 178 -28.42 -16.04 26.80
C THR A 178 -29.86 -15.67 27.19
N GLN A 179 -30.13 -15.48 28.48
CA GLN A 179 -31.43 -15.04 28.99
C GLN A 179 -31.24 -14.04 30.14
N PRO A 180 -32.13 -13.05 30.29
CA PRO A 180 -32.07 -12.09 31.40
C PRO A 180 -32.42 -12.72 32.75
N SER A 181 -33.12 -13.85 32.74
CA SER A 181 -33.49 -14.61 33.94
C SER A 181 -33.69 -16.08 33.56
N TYR A 182 -33.30 -16.99 34.45
CA TYR A 182 -33.48 -18.43 34.27
C TYR A 182 -34.43 -18.98 35.33
N ASN A 183 -35.47 -19.70 34.89
CA ASN A 183 -36.38 -20.40 35.78
C ASN A 183 -36.05 -21.89 35.76
N VAL A 184 -35.62 -22.41 36.91
CA VAL A 184 -35.23 -23.82 37.08
C VAL A 184 -36.18 -24.49 38.06
N TYR A 185 -36.84 -25.56 37.63
CA TYR A 185 -37.79 -26.31 38.45
C TYR A 185 -37.14 -27.59 38.97
N LEU A 186 -37.18 -27.78 40.28
CA LEU A 186 -36.54 -28.91 40.97
C LEU A 186 -37.58 -29.74 41.72
N LYS A 187 -37.40 -31.07 41.73
CA LYS A 187 -38.19 -31.96 42.57
C LYS A 187 -37.60 -32.00 43.99
N GLU A 188 -38.46 -32.07 45.00
CA GLU A 188 -38.10 -31.97 46.42
C GLU A 188 -37.17 -33.09 46.94
N ASN A 189 -36.92 -34.14 46.16
CA ASN A 189 -36.03 -35.26 46.51
C ASN A 189 -34.86 -35.39 45.51
N GLY A 190 -34.32 -34.27 45.04
CA GLY A 190 -33.16 -34.25 44.15
C GLY A 190 -31.91 -34.86 44.79
N VAL A 191 -31.07 -35.50 43.97
CA VAL A 191 -29.81 -36.10 44.44
C VAL A 191 -28.75 -35.00 44.60
N PRO A 192 -28.10 -34.86 45.78
CA PRO A 192 -27.00 -33.92 45.96
C PRO A 192 -25.88 -34.15 44.93
N GLY A 193 -25.32 -33.07 44.39
CA GLY A 193 -24.29 -33.16 43.34
C GLY A 193 -24.82 -33.32 41.92
N SER A 194 -26.14 -33.44 41.73
CA SER A 194 -26.73 -33.42 40.39
C SER A 194 -26.62 -32.02 39.75
N ILE A 195 -26.33 -31.99 38.45
CA ILE A 195 -26.31 -30.76 37.66
C ILE A 195 -27.75 -30.24 37.55
N LEU A 196 -27.98 -29.03 38.06
CA LEU A 196 -29.31 -28.41 38.07
C LEU A 196 -29.62 -27.73 36.74
N TYR A 197 -28.69 -26.89 36.27
CA TYR A 197 -28.83 -26.09 35.07
C TYR A 197 -27.46 -25.60 34.61
N SER A 198 -27.36 -25.18 33.35
CA SER A 198 -26.17 -24.53 32.79
C SER A 198 -26.56 -23.17 32.24
N VAL A 199 -25.89 -22.13 32.72
CA VAL A 199 -26.00 -20.77 32.15
C VAL A 199 -24.89 -20.57 31.14
N SER A 200 -25.16 -19.75 30.14
CA SER A 200 -24.18 -19.41 29.12
C SER A 200 -24.21 -17.90 28.88
N ALA A 201 -23.04 -17.33 28.67
CA ALA A 201 -22.85 -15.95 28.27
C ALA A 201 -21.89 -15.92 27.09
N SER A 202 -21.99 -14.88 26.27
CA SER A 202 -21.12 -14.64 25.13
C SER A 202 -20.63 -13.21 25.14
N ASP A 203 -19.39 -13.02 24.73
CA ASP A 203 -18.74 -11.73 24.58
C ASP A 203 -18.26 -11.63 23.12
N LEU A 204 -18.43 -10.46 22.49
CA LEU A 204 -18.13 -10.25 21.08
C LEU A 204 -16.67 -9.90 20.81
N ASP A 205 -15.93 -9.52 21.84
CA ASP A 205 -14.50 -9.18 21.76
C ASP A 205 -13.64 -10.40 21.36
N PHE A 206 -12.32 -10.26 21.39
CA PHE A 206 -11.38 -11.31 21.00
C PHE A 206 -10.35 -11.67 22.09
N GLY A 207 -9.95 -12.94 22.10
CA GLY A 207 -8.89 -13.42 22.98
C GLY A 207 -9.25 -13.35 24.46
N GLU A 208 -8.40 -12.70 25.26
CA GLU A 208 -8.65 -12.56 26.70
C GLU A 208 -9.81 -11.61 27.02
N ASN A 209 -10.16 -10.68 26.13
CA ASN A 209 -11.30 -9.76 26.36
C ASN A 209 -12.64 -10.50 26.30
N ALA A 210 -12.76 -11.55 25.48
CA ALA A 210 -13.96 -12.39 25.40
C ALA A 210 -13.94 -13.61 26.34
N LYS A 211 -12.98 -13.70 27.26
CA LYS A 211 -12.85 -14.85 28.16
C LYS A 211 -13.75 -14.69 29.38
N ILE A 212 -14.74 -15.56 29.46
CA ILE A 212 -15.78 -15.48 30.49
C ILE A 212 -15.41 -16.32 31.71
N SER A 213 -15.64 -15.75 32.89
CA SER A 213 -15.61 -16.45 34.18
C SER A 213 -16.93 -16.22 34.91
N TYR A 214 -17.40 -17.24 35.63
CA TYR A 214 -18.67 -17.20 36.34
C TYR A 214 -18.44 -17.13 37.86
N SER A 215 -19.23 -16.31 38.54
CA SER A 215 -19.22 -16.18 40.00
C SER A 215 -20.63 -15.98 40.52
N ILE A 216 -20.92 -16.51 41.70
CA ILE A 216 -22.19 -16.24 42.40
C ILE A 216 -22.00 -14.98 43.23
N LEU A 217 -22.84 -13.97 43.00
CA LEU A 217 -22.87 -12.77 43.84
C LEU A 217 -23.26 -13.14 45.26
N ASP A 218 -22.52 -12.62 46.24
CA ASP A 218 -22.88 -12.79 47.64
C ASP A 218 -24.21 -12.10 47.90
N SER A 219 -25.24 -12.91 48.08
CA SER A 219 -26.61 -12.49 48.29
C SER A 219 -27.21 -13.35 49.39
N LYS A 220 -28.09 -12.78 50.21
CA LYS A 220 -28.77 -13.53 51.26
C LYS A 220 -30.10 -14.05 50.75
N VAL A 221 -30.29 -15.36 50.79
CA VAL A 221 -31.57 -16.03 50.60
C VAL A 221 -32.05 -16.46 51.99
N GLN A 222 -33.13 -15.85 52.48
CA GLN A 222 -33.67 -16.12 53.82
C GLN A 222 -32.61 -15.98 54.95
N ASP A 223 -31.84 -14.89 54.92
CA ASP A 223 -30.71 -14.59 55.85
C ASP A 223 -29.49 -15.53 55.78
N VAL A 224 -29.48 -16.50 54.86
CA VAL A 224 -28.36 -17.41 54.60
C VAL A 224 -27.69 -17.02 53.27
N SER A 225 -26.36 -17.05 53.19
CA SER A 225 -25.65 -16.69 51.94
C SER A 225 -26.02 -17.68 50.82
N ALA A 226 -26.24 -17.17 49.61
CA ALA A 226 -26.54 -17.95 48.41
C ALA A 226 -25.47 -19.00 48.10
N SER A 227 -24.22 -18.73 48.50
CA SER A 227 -23.10 -19.69 48.43
C SER A 227 -23.28 -20.93 49.30
N SER A 228 -24.23 -20.91 50.26
CA SER A 228 -24.61 -22.09 51.05
C SER A 228 -25.58 -23.01 50.31
N TYR A 229 -26.21 -22.53 49.24
CA TYR A 229 -27.20 -23.26 48.44
C TYR A 229 -26.67 -23.67 47.06
N VAL A 230 -25.69 -22.95 46.53
CA VAL A 230 -25.16 -23.16 45.19
C VAL A 230 -23.63 -23.01 45.22
N TYR A 231 -22.94 -23.94 44.57
CA TYR A 231 -21.48 -23.92 44.38
C TYR A 231 -21.16 -23.96 42.88
N ILE A 232 -20.05 -23.32 42.47
CA ILE A 232 -19.48 -23.33 41.11
C ILE A 232 -18.26 -24.23 41.09
#